data_AF-A0A7G2LY13-F1
#
_entry.id   AF-A0A7G2LY13-F1
#
_cell.length_a   1.000
_cell.length_b   1.000
_cell.length_c   1.000
_cell.angle_alpha   90.00
_cell.angle_beta   90.00
_cell.angle_gamma   90.00
#
_symmetry.space_group_name_H-M   'P 1'
#
loop_
_entity.id
_entity.type
_entity.pdbx_description
1 polymer ?
#
loop_
_entity_poly.entity_id
_entity_poly.type
_entity_poly.pdbx_seq_one_letter_code
_entity_poly.pdbx_strand_id
1 'polypeptide(L)'
;LWFAPNGLQQYARKGRRMQGIYVPFWTYDAQTASSYRGERGTVYYVTRTVMRDGKRVQQQVPKIRWRAASGRVARFFDDVLVLASKSLPKRFTDALAPWDLAALEPYAPEYLAG
;
A
#
# COMPACT_ATOMS: atom_id res chain seq x y z
N LEU A 1 19.72 25.14 -9.93
CA LEU A 1 19.41 23.80 -10.50
C LEU A 1 20.18 22.71 -9.71
N TRP A 2 20.31 22.79 -8.38
CA TRP A 2 19.42 22.30 -7.31
C TRP A 2 18.59 21.05 -7.66
N PHE A 3 19.06 19.92 -7.12
CA PHE A 3 18.41 18.59 -6.97
C PHE A 3 18.19 17.72 -8.22
N ALA A 4 19.27 17.12 -8.71
CA ALA A 4 19.24 15.80 -9.32
C ALA A 4 20.28 14.90 -8.62
N PRO A 5 19.96 13.64 -8.24
CA PRO A 5 20.92 12.76 -7.58
C PRO A 5 22.14 12.50 -8.48
N ASN A 6 23.34 12.68 -7.92
CA ASN A 6 24.63 12.61 -8.64
C ASN A 6 24.92 11.28 -9.38
N GLY A 7 24.12 10.23 -9.15
CA GLY A 7 24.28 8.93 -9.81
C GLY A 7 23.83 8.88 -11.28
N LEU A 8 22.86 9.71 -11.68
CA LEU A 8 22.29 9.65 -13.03
C LEU A 8 23.25 10.26 -14.08
N GLN A 9 23.94 11.35 -13.73
CA GLN A 9 24.93 11.99 -14.61
C GLN A 9 26.15 11.11 -14.90
N GLN A 10 26.56 10.26 -13.95
CA GLN A 10 27.69 9.35 -14.15
C GLN A 10 27.36 8.17 -15.08
N TYR A 11 26.09 7.77 -15.17
CA TYR A 11 25.64 6.70 -16.07
C TYR A 11 25.45 7.20 -17.52
N ALA A 12 24.92 8.41 -17.69
CA ALA A 12 24.70 9.01 -19.01
C ALA A 12 26.00 9.34 -19.77
N ARG A 13 27.10 9.66 -19.07
CA ARG A 13 28.38 10.05 -19.68
C ARG A 13 29.25 8.90 -20.20
N LYS A 14 28.88 7.63 -19.95
CA LYS A 14 29.72 6.45 -20.28
C LYS A 14 29.40 5.75 -21.61
N GLY A 15 28.76 6.43 -22.56
CA GLY A 15 28.62 5.94 -23.95
C GLY A 15 27.84 4.62 -24.11
N ARG A 16 27.22 4.10 -23.05
CA ARG A 16 26.30 2.98 -23.13
C ARG A 16 24.95 3.53 -23.54
N ARG A 17 24.43 3.07 -24.70
CA ARG A 17 23.05 3.32 -25.11
C ARG A 17 22.13 3.02 -23.93
N MET A 18 21.24 3.95 -23.59
CA MET A 18 20.19 3.67 -22.62
C MET A 18 19.41 2.45 -23.14
N GLN A 19 19.45 1.35 -22.40
CA GLN A 19 18.65 0.18 -22.71
C GLN A 19 17.27 0.44 -22.09
N GLY A 20 16.31 0.83 -22.93
CA GLY A 20 14.92 0.85 -22.52
C GLY A 20 14.51 -0.56 -22.11
N ILE A 21 14.03 -0.71 -20.88
CA ILE A 21 13.46 -1.98 -20.41
C ILE A 21 11.95 -1.83 -20.52
N TYR A 22 11.35 -2.60 -21.43
CA TYR A 22 9.90 -2.73 -21.49
C TYR A 22 9.45 -3.77 -20.48
N VAL A 23 8.60 -3.38 -19.54
CA VAL A 23 8.02 -4.27 -18.54
C VAL A 23 6.50 -4.24 -18.72
N PRO A 24 5.89 -5.28 -19.30
CA PRO A 24 4.44 -5.30 -19.47
C PRO A 24 3.73 -5.43 -18.13
N PHE A 25 2.63 -4.71 -17.98
CA PHE A 25 1.67 -4.85 -16.88
C PHE A 25 0.29 -5.14 -17.45
N TRP A 26 -0.49 -5.93 -16.72
CA TRP A 26 -1.93 -6.00 -16.89
C TRP A 26 -2.59 -5.05 -15.90
N THR A 27 -3.55 -4.26 -16.35
CA THR A 27 -4.49 -3.55 -15.48
C THR A 27 -5.76 -4.39 -15.36
N TYR A 28 -6.29 -4.47 -14.14
CA TYR A 28 -7.56 -5.13 -13.89
C TYR A 28 -8.49 -4.22 -13.11
N ASP A 29 -9.75 -4.20 -13.54
CA ASP A 29 -10.83 -3.59 -12.78
C ASP A 29 -11.51 -4.66 -11.92
N ALA A 30 -11.77 -4.34 -10.66
CA ALA A 30 -12.42 -5.25 -9.74
C ALA A 30 -13.53 -4.57 -8.95
N GLN A 31 -14.77 -4.97 -9.20
CA GLN A 31 -15.92 -4.63 -8.37
C GLN A 31 -16.08 -5.66 -7.25
N THR A 32 -15.81 -5.24 -6.02
CA THR A 32 -15.88 -6.13 -4.85
C THR A 32 -17.04 -5.78 -3.94
N ALA A 33 -17.72 -6.79 -3.43
CA ALA A 33 -18.77 -6.63 -2.43
C ALA A 33 -18.70 -7.79 -1.43
N SER A 34 -18.47 -7.46 -0.16
CA SER A 34 -18.29 -8.45 0.91
C SER A 34 -19.21 -8.14 2.09
N SER A 35 -19.90 -9.16 2.58
CA SER A 35 -20.61 -9.12 3.86
C SER A 35 -19.69 -9.58 4.99
N TYR A 36 -19.77 -8.97 6.15
CA TYR A 36 -19.05 -9.40 7.34
C TYR A 36 -19.97 -9.55 8.55
N ARG A 37 -19.58 -10.45 9.45
CA ARG A 37 -20.15 -10.64 10.78
C ARG A 37 -18.99 -10.84 11.75
N GLY A 38 -19.02 -10.17 12.89
CA GLY A 38 -17.98 -10.25 13.90
C GLY A 38 -18.38 -9.51 15.17
N GLU A 39 -17.40 -9.18 16.00
CA GLU A 39 -17.61 -8.43 17.24
C GLU A 39 -16.84 -7.12 17.23
N ARG A 40 -17.49 -6.04 17.69
CA ARG A 40 -16.85 -4.73 17.88
C ARG A 40 -16.60 -4.52 19.37
N GLY A 41 -15.33 -4.36 19.73
CA GLY A 41 -14.91 -4.00 21.07
C GLY A 41 -14.98 -2.50 21.31
N THR A 42 -15.54 -2.08 22.44
CA THR A 42 -15.41 -0.71 22.97
C THR A 42 -14.59 -0.76 24.25
N VAL A 43 -13.47 -0.06 24.27
CA VAL A 43 -12.63 0.07 25.47
C VAL A 43 -13.30 1.04 26.45
N TYR A 44 -13.38 0.63 27.71
CA TYR A 44 -13.80 1.47 28.83
C TYR A 44 -12.90 1.21 30.03
N TYR A 45 -12.78 2.19 30.91
CA TYR A 45 -11.92 2.07 32.09
C TYR A 45 -12.76 1.84 33.33
N VAL A 46 -12.28 0.97 34.22
CA VAL A 46 -12.84 0.80 35.56
C VAL A 46 -11.79 1.11 36.60
N THR A 47 -12.17 1.86 37.62
CA THR A 47 -11.30 2.11 38.78
C THR A 47 -11.38 0.91 39.71
N ARG A 48 -10.23 0.30 40.00
CA ARG A 48 -10.08 -0.75 41.01
C ARG A 48 -9.13 -0.26 42.08
N THR A 49 -9.51 -0.44 43.34
CA THR A 49 -8.61 -0.25 44.47
C THR A 49 -7.77 -1.50 44.66
N VAL A 50 -6.46 -1.35 44.65
CA VAL A 50 -5.48 -2.40 44.91
C VAL A 50 -4.60 -2.01 46.09
N MET A 51 -4.08 -2.99 46.82
CA MET A 51 -3.05 -2.75 47.83
C MET A 51 -1.68 -2.81 47.15
N ARG A 52 -0.89 -1.74 47.28
CA ARG A 52 0.50 -1.68 46.82
C ARG A 52 1.35 -1.15 47.97
N ASP A 53 2.33 -1.93 48.40
CA ASP A 53 3.24 -1.60 49.49
C ASP A 53 2.50 -1.18 50.79
N GLY A 54 1.45 -1.92 51.15
CA GLY A 54 0.64 -1.65 52.34
C GLY A 54 -0.31 -0.45 52.24
N LYS A 55 -0.32 0.27 51.10
CA LYS A 55 -1.21 1.42 50.86
C LYS A 55 -2.31 1.08 49.86
N ARG A 56 -3.52 1.61 50.08
CA ARG A 56 -4.62 1.55 49.10
C ARG A 56 -4.34 2.51 47.96
N VAL A 57 -4.26 1.99 46.74
CA VAL A 57 -4.03 2.75 45.51
C VAL A 57 -5.18 2.50 44.55
N GLN A 58 -5.72 3.55 43.93
CA GLN A 58 -6.68 3.42 42.85
C GLN A 58 -5.94 3.25 41.52
N GLN A 59 -6.33 2.25 40.75
CA GLN A 59 -5.78 1.96 39.42
C GLN A 59 -6.92 1.91 38.41
N GLN A 60 -6.77 2.60 37.28
CA GLN A 60 -7.67 2.41 36.15
C GLN A 60 -7.23 1.19 35.34
N VAL A 61 -8.16 0.27 35.12
CA VAL A 61 -7.94 -0.96 34.33
C VAL A 61 -8.79 -0.89 33.08
N PRO A 62 -8.20 -1.03 31.87
CA PRO A 62 -8.98 -1.08 30.64
C PRO A 62 -9.76 -2.40 30.57
N LYS A 63 -11.03 -2.31 30.19
CA LYS A 63 -11.91 -3.42 29.88
C LYS A 63 -12.48 -3.23 28.48
N ILE A 64 -12.74 -4.35 27.80
CA ILE A 64 -13.35 -4.34 26.47
C ILE A 64 -14.78 -4.83 26.61
N ARG A 65 -15.74 -4.05 26.08
CA ARG A 65 -17.13 -4.47 25.90
C ARG A 65 -17.34 -4.88 24.45
N TRP A 66 -17.51 -6.17 24.22
CA TRP A 66 -17.82 -6.73 22.91
C TRP A 66 -19.31 -6.61 22.61
N ARG A 67 -19.65 -6.33 21.35
CA ARG A 67 -21.03 -6.35 20.83
C ARG A 67 -21.00 -6.94 19.42
N ALA A 68 -22.02 -7.71 19.06
CA ALA A 68 -22.15 -8.22 17.70
C ALA A 68 -22.21 -7.05 16.70
N ALA A 69 -21.47 -7.18 15.61
CA ALA A 69 -21.43 -6.24 14.50
C ALA A 69 -21.51 -7.00 13.18
N SER A 70 -22.26 -6.44 12.23
CA SER A 70 -22.35 -6.97 10.87
C SER A 70 -22.56 -5.84 9.88
N GLY A 71 -22.23 -6.07 8.63
CA GLY A 71 -22.39 -5.08 7.58
C GLY A 71 -21.95 -5.59 6.21
N ARG A 72 -21.99 -4.68 5.23
CA ARG A 72 -21.53 -4.92 3.86
C ARG A 72 -20.56 -3.81 3.49
N VAL A 73 -19.46 -4.19 2.85
CA VAL A 73 -18.48 -3.25 2.28
C VAL A 73 -18.44 -3.51 0.79
N ALA A 74 -18.62 -2.45 0.01
CA ALA A 74 -18.43 -2.49 -1.44
C ALA A 74 -17.28 -1.54 -1.79
N ARG A 75 -16.40 -1.99 -2.68
CA ARG A 75 -15.28 -1.20 -3.18
C ARG A 75 -15.01 -1.54 -4.64
N PHE A 76 -14.89 -0.51 -5.46
CA PHE A 76 -14.36 -0.61 -6.81
C PHE A 76 -12.85 -0.37 -6.76
N PHE A 77 -12.09 -1.20 -7.47
CA PHE A 77 -10.68 -1.03 -7.71
C PHE A 77 -10.51 -0.81 -9.21
N ASP A 78 -9.96 0.34 -9.56
CA ASP A 78 -9.65 0.76 -10.93
C ASP A 78 -8.14 0.59 -11.13
N ASP A 79 -7.72 0.03 -12.26
CA ASP A 79 -6.31 -0.11 -12.65
C ASP A 79 -5.39 -0.82 -11.65
N VAL A 80 -5.79 -2.00 -11.17
CA VAL A 80 -4.88 -2.84 -10.36
C VAL A 80 -3.76 -3.39 -11.25
N LEU A 81 -2.56 -2.83 -11.11
CA LEU A 81 -1.37 -3.28 -11.84
C LEU A 81 -0.86 -4.64 -11.36
N VAL A 82 -0.83 -5.60 -12.28
CA VAL A 82 -0.21 -6.90 -12.11
C VAL A 82 0.92 -7.05 -13.12
N LEU A 83 2.14 -7.29 -12.63
CA LEU A 83 3.30 -7.50 -13.47
C LEU A 83 3.07 -8.71 -14.40
N ALA A 84 3.10 -8.48 -15.71
CA ALA A 84 2.90 -9.53 -16.71
C ALA A 84 4.19 -10.30 -17.04
N SER A 85 5.31 -9.94 -16.41
CA SER A 85 6.62 -10.51 -16.67
C SER A 85 7.15 -11.36 -15.51
N LYS A 86 7.71 -12.54 -15.84
CA LYS A 86 8.45 -13.40 -14.93
C LYS A 86 9.96 -13.12 -14.90
N SER A 87 10.46 -12.28 -15.81
CA SER A 87 11.89 -12.07 -16.01
C SER A 87 12.51 -11.03 -15.08
N LEU A 88 11.70 -10.23 -14.39
CA LEU A 88 12.17 -9.23 -13.43
C LEU A 88 11.79 -9.64 -11.99
N PRO A 89 12.76 -9.79 -11.07
CA PRO A 89 12.46 -10.11 -9.67
C PRO A 89 11.57 -9.04 -9.03
N LYS A 90 10.46 -9.45 -8.40
CA LYS A 90 9.43 -8.59 -7.79
C LYS A 90 9.97 -7.45 -6.91
N ARG A 91 11.11 -7.68 -6.23
CA ARG A 91 11.77 -6.68 -5.38
C ARG A 91 12.13 -5.37 -6.10
N PHE A 92 12.40 -5.44 -7.40
CA PHE A 92 12.79 -4.27 -8.19
C PHE A 92 11.56 -3.53 -8.73
N THR A 93 10.44 -4.22 -8.96
CA THR A 93 9.19 -3.60 -9.44
C THR A 93 8.41 -2.91 -8.32
N ASP A 94 8.43 -3.46 -7.11
CA ASP A 94 7.77 -2.84 -5.95
C ASP A 94 8.41 -1.49 -5.58
N ALA A 95 9.72 -1.33 -5.82
CA ALA A 95 10.46 -0.10 -5.55
C ALA A 95 10.19 1.03 -6.57
N LEU A 96 9.53 0.72 -7.69
CA LEU A 96 9.16 1.69 -8.70
C LEU A 96 7.74 2.26 -8.48
N ALA A 97 6.98 1.68 -7.55
CA ALA A 97 5.70 2.20 -7.11
C ALA A 97 5.88 3.30 -6.04
N PRO A 98 4.93 4.25 -5.90
CA PRO A 98 3.68 4.35 -6.67
C PRO A 98 3.87 5.05 -8.02
N TRP A 99 3.26 4.48 -9.06
CA TRP A 99 3.10 5.13 -10.36
C TRP A 99 1.79 5.93 -10.36
N ASP A 100 1.79 7.11 -10.98
CA ASP A 100 0.57 7.84 -11.25
C ASP A 100 -0.10 7.26 -12.50
N LEU A 101 -1.22 6.56 -12.30
CA LEU A 101 -1.95 5.87 -13.37
C LEU A 101 -3.03 6.73 -14.03
N ALA A 102 -3.31 7.92 -13.48
CA ALA A 102 -4.33 8.81 -14.02
C ALA A 102 -3.98 9.38 -15.40
N ALA A 103 -2.71 9.26 -15.82
CA ALA A 103 -2.20 9.73 -17.11
C ALA A 103 -1.87 8.58 -18.08
N LEU A 104 -2.44 7.38 -17.88
CA LEU A 104 -2.25 6.28 -18.83
C LEU A 104 -2.88 6.64 -20.18
N GLU A 105 -2.04 6.71 -21.22
CA GLU A 105 -2.48 6.89 -22.59
C GLU A 105 -2.52 5.54 -23.33
N PRO A 106 -3.47 5.35 -24.26
CA PRO A 106 -3.44 4.21 -25.17
C PRO A 106 -2.10 4.10 -25.89
N TYR A 107 -1.65 2.87 -26.09
CA TYR A 107 -0.40 2.60 -26.81
C TYR A 107 -0.42 3.21 -28.22
N ALA A 108 0.53 4.11 -28.49
CA ALA A 108 0.84 4.62 -29.83
C ALA A 108 2.18 4.05 -30.31
N PRO A 109 2.29 3.56 -31.57
CA PRO A 109 3.53 3.02 -32.13
C PRO A 109 4.70 4.02 -32.09
N GLU A 110 4.40 5.32 -32.09
CA GLU A 110 5.36 6.41 -32.00
C GLU A 110 6.19 6.38 -30.72
N TYR A 111 5.67 5.81 -29.62
CA TYR A 111 6.42 5.65 -28.37
C TYR A 111 7.55 4.61 -28.43
N LEU A 112 7.61 3.80 -29.51
CA LEU A 112 8.72 2.87 -29.78
C LEU A 112 9.75 3.42 -30.77
N ALA A 113 9.45 4.52 -31.45
CA ALA A 113 10.36 5.18 -32.36
C ALA A 113 11.17 6.22 -31.58
N GLY A 114 12.25 5.77 -30.94
CA GLY A 114 13.20 6.66 -30.27
C GLY A 114 13.89 7.64 -31.21
#